data_AF-A0A3N5MJQ4-F1
#
_entry.id   AF-A0A3N5MJQ4-F1
#
_cell.length_a   1.000
_cell.length_b   1.000
_cell.length_c   1.000
_cell.angle_alpha   90.00
_cell.angle_beta   90.00
_cell.angle_gamma   90.00
#
_symmetry.space_group_name_H-M   'P 1'
#
loop_
_entity.id
_entity.type
_entity.pdbx_description
1 polymer ?
#
loop_
_entity_poly.entity_id
_entity_poly.type
_entity_poly.pdbx_seq_one_letter_code
_entity_poly.pdbx_strand_id
1 'polypeptide(L)'
;MTGSDCSEERQRFIEDMALLYEKAGHTRMQGRIIAWLMICVPPHQTAGEIAAGLQASKASISTNIRMFVDFGVIERFTRPPERRDFYRLGDDAWARAVERGFPLIAAFGGLAERGLGLVGDEPEARARLQEMGEFYEFYEREVRAVLARWERRKRAR
;
A
#
# COMPACT_ATOMS: atom_id res chain seq x y z
N MET A 1 12.81 1.35 31.80
CA MET A 1 12.19 0.65 30.65
C MET A 1 13.07 -0.56 30.35
N THR A 2 12.63 -1.75 30.75
CA THR A 2 13.41 -2.98 30.56
C THR A 2 13.31 -3.43 29.09
N GLY A 3 14.29 -4.15 28.57
CA GLY A 3 14.30 -4.60 27.16
C GLY A 3 13.11 -5.50 26.76
N SER A 4 12.35 -6.03 27.72
CA SER A 4 11.15 -6.82 27.50
C SER A 4 9.95 -5.96 27.10
N ASP A 5 9.75 -4.82 27.77
CA ASP A 5 8.64 -3.88 27.49
C ASP A 5 8.74 -3.33 26.06
N CYS A 6 9.96 -3.00 25.61
CA CYS A 6 10.23 -2.53 24.26
C CYS A 6 9.89 -3.60 23.20
N SER A 7 10.04 -4.88 23.51
CA SER A 7 9.71 -5.98 22.59
C SER A 7 8.20 -6.21 22.51
N GLU A 8 7.48 -6.10 23.62
CA GLU A 8 6.03 -6.25 23.67
C GLU A 8 5.30 -5.10 22.98
N GLU A 9 5.72 -3.85 23.23
CA GLU A 9 5.20 -2.67 22.53
C GLU A 9 5.43 -2.76 21.02
N ARG A 10 6.62 -3.23 20.62
CA ARG A 10 6.96 -3.46 19.22
C ARG A 10 6.04 -4.48 18.56
N GLN A 11 5.80 -5.60 19.25
CA GLN A 11 4.92 -6.65 18.74
C GLN A 11 3.47 -6.15 18.64
N ARG A 12 3.00 -5.39 19.63
CA ARG A 12 1.68 -4.79 19.64
C ARG A 12 1.48 -3.86 18.45
N PHE A 13 2.44 -2.97 18.17
CA PHE A 13 2.40 -2.09 16.99
C PHE A 13 2.29 -2.89 15.68
N ILE A 14 3.05 -3.98 15.55
CA ILE A 14 3.01 -4.86 14.38
C ILE A 14 1.63 -5.48 14.19
N GLU A 15 1.01 -5.97 15.27
CA GLU A 15 -0.31 -6.59 15.21
C GLU A 15 -1.44 -5.56 15.02
N ASP A 16 -1.34 -4.36 15.59
CA ASP A 16 -2.30 -3.28 15.37
C ASP A 16 -2.33 -2.85 13.90
N MET A 17 -1.15 -2.74 13.28
CA MET A 17 -1.03 -2.49 11.84
C MET A 17 -1.57 -3.65 11.01
N ALA A 18 -1.37 -4.90 11.45
CA ALA A 18 -1.92 -6.08 10.79
C ALA A 18 -3.46 -6.04 10.75
N LEU A 19 -4.09 -5.67 11.87
CA LEU A 19 -5.54 -5.53 12.00
C LEU A 19 -6.06 -4.36 11.14
N LEU A 20 -5.32 -3.26 11.05
CA LEU A 20 -5.70 -2.12 10.20
C LEU A 20 -5.69 -2.51 8.72
N TYR A 21 -4.66 -3.23 8.27
CA TYR A 21 -4.57 -3.74 6.90
C TYR A 21 -5.69 -4.74 6.58
N GLU A 22 -6.00 -5.65 7.52
CA GLU A 22 -7.13 -6.59 7.36
C GLU A 22 -8.47 -5.86 7.18
N LYS A 23 -8.73 -4.84 8.00
CA LYS A 23 -9.93 -3.99 7.86
C LYS A 23 -9.98 -3.24 6.52
N ALA A 24 -8.83 -2.94 5.93
CA ALA A 24 -8.71 -2.32 4.62
C ALA A 24 -8.79 -3.32 3.44
N GLY A 25 -9.06 -4.61 3.70
CA GLY A 25 -9.19 -5.65 2.67
C GLY A 25 -7.86 -6.28 2.24
N HIS A 26 -6.77 -6.03 2.98
CA HIS A 26 -5.48 -6.68 2.79
C HIS A 26 -5.32 -7.89 3.73
N THR A 27 -4.24 -8.65 3.57
CA THR A 27 -3.90 -9.75 4.48
C THR A 27 -3.19 -9.21 5.72
N ARG A 28 -3.34 -9.89 6.86
CA ARG A 28 -2.58 -9.56 8.09
C ARG A 28 -1.07 -9.53 7.85
N MET A 29 -0.54 -10.45 7.05
CA MET A 29 0.90 -10.51 6.77
C MET A 29 1.41 -9.27 6.04
N GLN A 30 0.62 -8.69 5.13
CA GLN A 30 0.97 -7.42 4.46
C GLN A 30 1.12 -6.29 5.48
N GLY A 31 0.18 -6.17 6.42
CA GLY A 31 0.28 -5.19 7.50
C GLY A 31 1.49 -5.45 8.41
N ARG A 32 1.77 -6.71 8.76
CA ARG A 32 2.95 -7.08 9.57
C ARG A 32 4.26 -6.73 8.89
N ILE A 33 4.39 -6.95 7.58
CA ILE A 33 5.60 -6.59 6.81
C ILE A 33 5.82 -5.08 6.79
N ILE A 34 4.77 -4.30 6.50
CA ILE A 34 4.86 -2.84 6.47
C ILE A 34 5.23 -2.32 7.86
N ALA A 35 4.53 -2.79 8.90
CA ALA A 35 4.84 -2.41 10.27
C ALA A 35 6.28 -2.75 10.63
N TRP A 36 6.75 -3.96 10.34
CA TRP A 36 8.14 -4.35 10.60
C TRP A 36 9.13 -3.40 9.94
N LEU A 37 8.96 -3.09 8.64
CA LEU A 37 9.87 -2.21 7.91
C LEU A 37 9.82 -0.76 8.37
N MET A 38 8.71 -0.30 8.96
CA MET A 38 8.61 1.05 9.56
C MET A 38 9.49 1.21 10.81
N ILE A 39 9.74 0.14 11.55
CA ILE A 39 10.36 0.20 12.88
C ILE A 39 11.60 -0.70 13.04
N CYS A 40 12.01 -1.41 11.99
CA CYS A 40 13.20 -2.24 12.03
C CYS A 40 14.48 -1.40 12.10
N VAL A 41 15.47 -1.91 12.83
CA VAL A 41 16.82 -1.36 12.89
C VAL A 41 17.79 -2.50 12.53
N PRO A 42 18.65 -2.34 11.52
CA PRO A 42 18.72 -1.21 10.59
C PRO A 42 17.47 -1.09 9.68
N PRO A 43 17.22 0.09 9.04
CA PRO A 43 15.99 0.36 8.26
C PRO A 43 15.89 -0.44 6.95
N HIS A 44 16.87 -1.29 6.68
CA HIS A 44 16.91 -2.22 5.56
C HIS A 44 17.08 -3.64 6.09
N GLN A 45 16.35 -4.59 5.54
CA GLN A 45 16.37 -5.98 5.98
C GLN A 45 16.30 -6.89 4.76
N THR A 46 16.96 -8.03 4.84
CA THR A 46 16.79 -9.12 3.89
C THR A 46 15.44 -9.80 4.10
N ALA A 47 14.94 -10.51 3.08
CA ALA A 47 13.73 -11.32 3.24
C ALA A 47 13.86 -12.38 4.37
N GLY A 48 15.08 -12.86 4.63
CA GLY A 48 15.35 -13.80 5.71
C GLY A 48 15.23 -13.17 7.10
N GLU A 49 15.72 -11.95 7.27
CA GLU A 49 15.61 -11.22 8.54
C GLU A 49 14.17 -10.78 8.82
N ILE A 50 13.43 -10.37 7.79
CA ILE A 50 11.99 -10.07 7.90
C ILE A 50 11.21 -11.32 8.30
N ALA A 51 11.51 -12.47 7.66
CA ALA A 51 10.89 -13.75 7.99
C ALA A 51 11.16 -14.18 9.43
N ALA A 52 12.40 -14.03 9.90
CA ALA A 52 12.78 -14.32 11.27
C ALA A 52 12.07 -13.38 12.26
N GLY A 53 12.09 -12.08 12.00
CA GLY A 53 11.48 -11.05 12.85
C GLY A 53 9.96 -11.20 12.99
N LEU A 54 9.28 -11.64 11.93
CA LEU A 54 7.84 -11.86 11.93
C LEU A 54 7.41 -13.30 12.25
N GLN A 55 8.37 -14.19 12.51
CA GLN A 55 8.13 -15.63 12.70
C GLN A 55 7.27 -16.22 11.57
N ALA A 56 7.61 -15.85 10.33
CA ALA A 56 6.85 -16.20 9.12
C ALA A 56 7.72 -17.01 8.14
N SER A 57 7.08 -17.73 7.22
CA SER A 57 7.82 -18.48 6.20
C SER A 57 8.48 -17.53 5.18
N LYS A 58 9.69 -17.88 4.73
CA LYS A 58 10.40 -17.13 3.67
C LYS A 58 9.59 -17.02 2.37
N ALA A 59 8.78 -18.04 2.06
CA ALA A 59 7.89 -18.04 0.91
C ALA A 59 6.80 -16.96 1.05
N SER A 60 6.14 -16.87 2.21
CA SER A 60 5.12 -15.85 2.48
C SER A 60 5.70 -14.44 2.40
N ILE A 61 6.88 -14.22 2.99
CA ILE A 61 7.57 -12.93 2.93
C ILE A 61 7.94 -12.57 1.49
N SER A 62 8.54 -13.50 0.73
CA SER A 62 8.96 -13.26 -0.66
C SER A 62 7.79 -12.87 -1.56
N THR A 63 6.64 -13.54 -1.44
CA THR A 63 5.44 -13.23 -2.23
C THR A 63 4.92 -11.82 -1.96
N ASN A 64 4.80 -11.44 -0.69
CA ASN A 64 4.28 -10.12 -0.32
C ASN A 64 5.28 -8.99 -0.61
N ILE A 65 6.58 -9.22 -0.38
CA ILE A 65 7.61 -8.24 -0.71
C ILE A 65 7.63 -7.97 -2.21
N ARG A 66 7.57 -9.00 -3.06
CA ARG A 66 7.54 -8.81 -4.52
C ARG A 66 6.39 -7.90 -4.93
N MET A 67 5.19 -8.17 -4.41
CA MET A 67 4.02 -7.33 -4.65
C MET A 67 4.26 -5.86 -4.24
N PHE A 68 4.77 -5.63 -3.04
CA PHE A 68 5.04 -4.26 -2.58
C PHE A 68 6.15 -3.56 -3.38
N VAL A 69 7.13 -4.31 -3.87
CA VAL A 69 8.16 -3.80 -4.80
C VAL A 69 7.52 -3.40 -6.12
N ASP A 70 6.66 -4.24 -6.68
CA ASP A 70 5.92 -3.93 -7.93
C ASP A 70 5.01 -2.70 -7.76
N PHE A 71 4.54 -2.44 -6.54
CA PHE A 71 3.73 -1.26 -6.20
C PHE A 71 4.58 -0.03 -5.87
N GLY A 72 5.91 -0.16 -5.77
CA GLY A 72 6.82 0.92 -5.39
C GLY A 72 6.74 1.33 -3.92
N VAL A 73 6.09 0.53 -3.07
CA VAL A 73 5.97 0.76 -1.62
C VAL A 73 7.25 0.31 -0.89
N ILE A 74 7.83 -0.79 -1.35
CA ILE A 74 9.11 -1.30 -0.84
C ILE A 74 10.17 -1.16 -1.93
N GLU A 75 11.35 -0.67 -1.56
CA GLU A 75 12.50 -0.62 -2.45
C GLU A 75 13.34 -1.87 -2.26
N ARG A 76 13.79 -2.46 -3.39
CA ARG A 76 14.76 -3.56 -3.42
C ARG A 76 16.09 -3.04 -3.94
N PHE A 77 17.17 -3.31 -3.22
CA PHE A 77 18.52 -2.90 -3.60
C PHE A 77 19.59 -3.86 -3.07
N THR A 78 20.80 -3.75 -3.60
CA THR A 78 21.98 -4.50 -3.15
C THR A 78 23.04 -3.55 -2.61
N ARG A 79 23.95 -4.04 -1.77
CA ARG A 79 25.00 -3.22 -1.13
C ARG A 79 26.35 -3.89 -1.32
N PRO A 80 27.30 -3.34 -2.08
CA PRO A 80 28.64 -3.93 -2.18
C PRO A 80 29.33 -4.06 -0.81
N PRO A 81 30.08 -5.14 -0.53
CA PRO A 81 30.33 -6.32 -1.38
C PRO A 81 29.22 -7.39 -1.31
N GLU A 82 28.16 -7.16 -0.54
CA GLU A 82 27.06 -8.08 -0.36
C GLU A 82 26.23 -8.24 -1.65
N ARG A 83 26.07 -9.49 -2.07
CA ARG A 83 25.26 -9.84 -3.26
C ARG A 83 23.79 -10.16 -2.92
N ARG A 84 23.37 -10.00 -1.67
CA ARG A 84 22.01 -10.30 -1.22
C ARG A 84 21.10 -9.09 -1.43
N ASP A 85 19.83 -9.35 -1.72
CA ASP A 85 18.80 -8.31 -1.81
C ASP A 85 18.40 -7.82 -0.41
N PHE A 86 18.42 -6.50 -0.24
CA PHE A 86 17.86 -5.78 0.89
C PHE A 86 16.57 -5.07 0.50
N TYR A 87 15.69 -4.97 1.47
CA TYR A 87 14.38 -4.36 1.35
C TYR A 87 14.22 -3.26 2.39
N ARG A 88 13.68 -2.12 1.99
CA ARG A 88 13.31 -1.02 2.88
C ARG A 88 12.01 -0.40 2.43
N LEU A 89 11.33 0.31 3.33
CA LEU A 89 10.22 1.15 2.94
C LEU A 89 10.73 2.26 2.01
N GLY A 90 10.05 2.49 0.89
CA GLY A 90 10.43 3.57 -0.03
C GLY A 90 10.14 4.95 0.56
N ASP A 91 10.91 5.95 0.15
CA ASP A 91 10.74 7.31 0.69
C ASP A 91 9.36 7.91 0.34
N ASP A 92 8.75 7.47 -0.75
CA ASP A 92 7.40 7.87 -1.23
C ASP A 92 6.36 6.77 -1.04
N ALA A 93 6.62 5.77 -0.17
CA ALA A 93 5.81 4.56 -0.05
C ALA A 93 4.31 4.81 0.09
N TRP A 94 3.91 5.80 0.87
CA TRP A 94 2.50 6.14 1.10
C TRP A 94 1.83 6.78 -0.12
N ALA A 95 2.54 7.66 -0.83
CA ALA A 95 2.05 8.22 -2.08
C ALA A 95 1.89 7.12 -3.13
N ARG A 96 2.88 6.24 -3.26
CA ARG A 96 2.85 5.07 -4.15
C ARG A 96 1.72 4.10 -3.85
N ALA A 97 1.45 3.84 -2.57
CA ALA A 97 0.33 3.01 -2.14
C ALA A 97 -1.03 3.59 -2.58
N VAL A 98 -1.20 4.92 -2.51
CA VAL A 98 -2.41 5.59 -2.99
C VAL A 98 -2.51 5.55 -4.53
N GLU A 99 -1.41 5.84 -5.23
CA GLU A 99 -1.35 5.80 -6.71
C GLU A 99 -1.71 4.42 -7.28
N ARG A 100 -1.39 3.35 -6.56
CA ARG A 100 -1.73 1.97 -6.94
C ARG A 100 -3.24 1.75 -7.09
N GLY A 101 -4.08 2.55 -6.44
CA GLY A 101 -5.53 2.46 -6.53
C GLY A 101 -6.12 3.06 -7.81
N PHE A 102 -5.37 3.91 -8.54
CA PHE A 102 -5.90 4.63 -9.70
C PHE A 102 -6.45 3.74 -10.83
N PRO A 103 -5.81 2.61 -11.20
CA PRO A 103 -6.38 1.72 -12.21
C PRO A 103 -7.78 1.18 -11.84
N LEU A 104 -8.04 0.93 -10.56
CA LEU A 104 -9.35 0.46 -10.10
C LEU A 104 -10.40 1.59 -10.17
N ILE A 105 -10.02 2.81 -9.78
CA ILE A 105 -10.86 4.00 -9.88
C ILE A 105 -11.26 4.27 -11.35
N ALA A 106 -10.27 4.24 -12.26
CA ALA A 106 -10.52 4.38 -13.69
C ALA A 106 -11.41 3.25 -14.24
N ALA A 107 -11.26 2.02 -13.74
CA ALA A 107 -12.10 0.88 -14.14
C ALA A 107 -13.57 1.07 -13.74
N PHE A 108 -13.86 1.69 -12.59
CA PHE A 108 -15.25 2.03 -12.22
C PHE A 108 -15.85 3.07 -13.18
N GLY A 109 -15.10 4.12 -13.54
CA GLY A 109 -15.54 5.12 -14.53
C GLY A 109 -15.85 4.47 -15.88
N GLY A 110 -14.95 3.63 -16.39
CA GLY A 110 -15.18 2.91 -17.65
C GLY A 110 -16.33 1.88 -17.56
N LEU A 111 -16.62 1.34 -16.37
CA LEU A 111 -17.77 0.45 -16.16
C LEU A 111 -19.09 1.23 -16.15
N ALA A 112 -19.13 2.43 -15.55
CA ALA A 112 -20.28 3.34 -15.61
C ALA A 112 -20.64 3.66 -17.06
N GLU A 113 -19.65 4.04 -17.87
CA GLU A 113 -19.84 4.38 -19.29
C GLU A 113 -20.42 3.20 -20.08
N ARG A 114 -19.86 2.00 -19.90
CA ARG A 114 -20.42 0.80 -20.54
C ARG A 114 -21.86 0.52 -20.10
N GLY A 115 -22.15 0.70 -18.81
CA GLY A 115 -23.51 0.55 -18.28
C GLY A 115 -24.51 1.52 -18.93
N LEU A 116 -24.10 2.76 -19.18
CA LEU A 116 -24.97 3.77 -19.82
C LEU A 116 -25.35 3.39 -21.25
N GLY A 117 -24.50 2.63 -21.93
CA GLY A 117 -24.80 2.05 -23.24
C GLY A 117 -25.79 0.88 -23.22
N LEU A 118 -26.06 0.29 -22.05
CA LEU A 118 -26.96 -0.87 -21.90
C LEU A 118 -28.39 -0.51 -21.48
N VAL A 119 -28.55 0.58 -20.72
CA VAL A 119 -29.82 0.91 -20.03
C VAL A 119 -30.82 1.72 -20.87
N GLY A 120 -30.47 2.08 -22.11
CA GLY A 120 -31.33 2.92 -22.96
C GLY A 120 -31.67 4.24 -22.28
N ASP A 121 -32.93 4.67 -22.38
CA ASP A 121 -33.43 5.96 -21.85
C ASP A 121 -34.03 5.85 -20.44
N GLU A 122 -33.86 4.72 -19.73
CA GLU A 122 -34.44 4.50 -18.40
C GLU A 122 -33.84 5.49 -17.35
N PRO A 123 -34.59 6.51 -16.91
CA PRO A 123 -33.99 7.67 -16.24
C PRO A 123 -33.27 7.33 -14.93
N GLU A 124 -33.88 6.48 -14.10
CA GLU A 124 -33.31 6.11 -12.80
C GLU A 124 -32.05 5.25 -12.93
N ALA A 125 -31.99 4.37 -13.94
CA ALA A 125 -30.84 3.53 -14.19
C ALA A 125 -29.65 4.36 -14.69
N ARG A 126 -29.93 5.31 -15.59
CA ARG A 126 -28.93 6.27 -16.06
C ARG A 126 -28.39 7.13 -14.93
N ALA A 127 -29.26 7.67 -14.08
CA ALA A 127 -28.84 8.52 -12.96
C ALA A 127 -27.84 7.82 -12.03
N ARG A 128 -28.09 6.54 -11.67
CA ARG A 128 -27.15 5.76 -10.83
C ARG A 128 -25.77 5.57 -11.48
N LEU A 129 -25.74 5.36 -12.79
CA LEU A 129 -24.49 5.14 -13.54
C LEU A 129 -23.73 6.45 -13.78
N GLN A 130 -24.45 7.54 -14.04
CA GLN A 130 -23.88 8.89 -14.14
C GLN A 130 -23.23 9.30 -12.82
N GLU A 131 -23.96 9.15 -11.70
CA GLU A 131 -23.42 9.43 -10.37
C GLU A 131 -22.14 8.64 -10.09
N MET A 132 -22.11 7.34 -10.42
CA MET A 132 -20.91 6.52 -10.26
C MET A 132 -19.73 7.05 -11.09
N GLY A 133 -19.96 7.38 -12.36
CA GLY A 133 -18.92 7.91 -13.25
C GLY A 133 -18.38 9.26 -12.76
N GLU A 134 -19.29 10.20 -12.48
CA GLU A 134 -18.98 11.56 -12.03
C GLU A 134 -18.20 11.54 -10.70
N PHE A 135 -18.62 10.69 -9.76
CA PHE A 135 -17.94 10.56 -8.47
C PHE A 135 -16.51 10.05 -8.63
N TYR A 136 -16.28 8.97 -9.40
CA TYR A 136 -14.93 8.41 -9.55
C TYR A 136 -14.00 9.31 -10.38
N GLU A 137 -14.52 10.04 -11.37
CA GLU A 137 -13.76 11.07 -12.08
C GLU A 137 -13.35 12.21 -11.15
N PHE A 138 -14.29 12.72 -10.35
CA PHE A 138 -14.02 13.73 -9.32
C PHE A 138 -12.96 13.23 -8.33
N TYR A 139 -13.15 12.02 -7.80
CA TYR A 139 -12.27 11.43 -6.79
C TYR A 139 -10.84 11.27 -7.30
N GLU A 140 -10.66 10.74 -8.51
CA GLU A 140 -9.32 10.58 -9.09
C GLU A 140 -8.59 11.91 -9.20
N ARG A 141 -9.27 12.94 -9.73
CA ARG A 141 -8.71 14.28 -9.89
C ARG A 141 -8.28 14.88 -8.55
N GLU A 142 -9.13 14.78 -7.53
CA GLU A 142 -8.82 15.33 -6.21
C GLU A 142 -7.68 14.59 -5.52
N VAL A 143 -7.65 13.25 -5.58
CA VAL A 143 -6.55 12.47 -5.01
C VAL A 143 -5.22 12.79 -5.70
N ARG A 144 -5.21 12.94 -7.03
CA ARG A 144 -4.00 13.38 -7.76
C ARG A 144 -3.53 14.77 -7.30
N ALA A 145 -4.46 15.69 -7.07
CA ALA A 145 -4.13 17.02 -6.55
C ALA A 145 -3.57 16.97 -5.11
N VAL A 146 -4.11 16.09 -4.26
CA VAL A 146 -3.58 15.83 -2.91
C VAL A 146 -2.15 15.32 -2.98
N LEU A 147 -1.87 14.31 -3.81
CA LEU A 147 -0.53 13.75 -3.98
C LEU A 147 0.46 14.81 -4.48
N ALA A 148 0.07 15.61 -5.46
CA ALA A 148 0.92 16.69 -5.95
C ALA A 148 1.24 17.75 -4.87
N ARG A 149 0.27 18.08 -4.00
CA ARG A 149 0.49 18.97 -2.84
C ARG A 149 1.41 18.34 -1.80
N TRP A 150 1.24 17.04 -1.53
CA TRP A 150 2.10 16.30 -0.62
C TRP A 150 3.56 16.30 -1.09
N GLU A 151 3.79 16.03 -2.37
CA GLU A 151 5.14 16.05 -2.96
C GLU A 151 5.81 17.42 -2.85
N ARG A 152 5.06 18.49 -3.11
CA ARG A 152 5.58 19.86 -2.91
C ARG A 152 5.93 20.14 -1.45
N ARG A 153 5.09 19.70 -0.50
CA ARG A 153 5.35 19.83 0.93
C ARG A 153 6.59 19.04 1.35
N LYS A 154 6.79 17.84 0.82
CA LYS A 154 7.95 17.00 1.13
C LYS A 154 9.26 17.63 0.66
N ARG A 155 9.30 18.20 -0.55
CA ARG A 155 10.50 18.86 -1.11
C ARG A 155 10.88 20.17 -0.42
N ALA A 156 9.94 20.80 0.29
CA ALA A 156 10.16 22.06 1.01
C ALA A 156 10.61 21.87 2.47
N ARG A 157 10.68 20.62 2.95
CA ARG A 157 11.23 20.26 4.27
C ARG A 157 12.73 20.08 4.18
#